data_AF-A0A0S3RW88-F1
#
_entry.id   AF-A0A0S3RW88-F1
#
_cell.length_a   1.000
_cell.length_b   1.000
_cell.length_c   1.000
_cell.angle_alpha   90.00
_cell.angle_beta   90.00
_cell.angle_gamma   90.00
#
_symmetry.space_group_name_H-M   'P 1'
#
loop_
_entity.id
_entity.type
_entity.pdbx_description
1 polymer ?
#
loop_
_entity_poly.entity_id
_entity_poly.type
_entity_poly.pdbx_seq_one_letter_code
_entity_poly.pdbx_strand_id
1 'polypeptide(L)'
;MEISSSLHFMTPKLLRTLLIRRKREFKDRNAMILTLEYCLHDLQKSLQFDCLCGLPLLPVADGSFTSIDMKGVGERVYIARGDECGLLKDSITHQLVDCAIPEEVHRKLCYIAETDGTHISFLSCQLPEKLLVKLHPVEWQHAQQVRWTPGIHCQPSEDWLQLLRNYLKSYCDDLIMFSKWPIFRVGDDSLVQLPQKLNVIRNDGWSEKMYSLLVKVICLFLRHDLLLDHPKLECFVQSATARGVLNVFLAIALEPQKIEGIFIDASEGELHELRSFILKTKWFSEEQIDDTHIEIIKHLPIFESYKSRKLVSLSSAIKWLGPTGVSEDLLNDNFLRTESETEQVNMKRYLGMKEPTKV
;
A
#
# COMPACT_ATOMS: atom_id res chain seq x y z
N MET A 1 23.43 39.82 64.35
CA MET A 1 22.54 40.19 63.23
C MET A 1 22.69 39.09 62.20
N GLU A 2 21.89 38.04 62.33
CA GLU A 2 21.92 36.88 61.45
C GLU A 2 21.22 37.23 60.13
N ILE A 3 21.93 37.09 59.03
CA ILE A 3 21.40 37.31 57.68
C ILE A 3 20.71 36.01 57.26
N SER A 4 19.39 36.06 57.13
CA SER A 4 18.56 34.97 56.64
C SER A 4 18.86 34.68 55.16
N SER A 5 19.63 33.62 54.91
CA SER A 5 20.02 33.17 53.57
C SER A 5 19.29 31.88 53.15
N SER A 6 17.96 31.87 53.22
CA SER A 6 17.14 30.82 52.61
C SER A 6 16.46 31.35 51.35
N LEU A 7 17.24 31.62 50.30
CA LEU A 7 16.72 31.67 48.94
C LEU A 7 16.31 30.24 48.56
N HIS A 8 15.04 29.89 48.79
CA HIS A 8 14.48 28.66 48.24
C HIS A 8 14.40 28.83 46.72
N PHE A 9 15.44 28.41 46.02
CA PHE A 9 15.40 28.32 44.57
C PHE A 9 14.27 27.36 44.20
N MET A 10 13.32 27.85 43.39
CA MET A 10 12.36 26.98 42.75
C MET A 10 13.17 26.02 41.88
N THR A 11 13.03 24.71 42.11
CA THR A 11 13.64 23.66 41.30
C THR A 11 12.57 22.99 40.45
N PRO A 12 12.90 22.38 39.30
CA PRO A 12 11.90 21.69 38.48
C PRO A 12 11.16 20.59 39.26
N LYS A 13 11.87 19.80 40.08
CA LYS A 13 11.27 18.79 40.97
C LYS A 13 10.27 19.38 41.97
N LEU A 14 10.61 20.49 42.61
CA LEU A 14 9.71 21.17 43.55
C LEU A 14 8.46 21.69 42.83
N LEU A 15 8.63 22.30 41.66
CA LEU A 15 7.52 22.81 40.85
C LEU A 15 6.58 21.69 40.42
N ARG A 16 7.10 20.58 39.87
CA ARG A 16 6.31 19.39 39.52
C ARG A 16 5.47 18.90 40.69
N THR A 17 6.09 18.74 41.87
CA THR A 17 5.40 18.28 43.09
C THR A 17 4.26 19.20 43.49
N LEU A 18 4.45 20.52 43.40
CA LEU A 18 3.41 21.50 43.73
C LEU A 18 2.25 21.47 42.73
N LEU A 19 2.55 21.33 41.44
CA LEU A 19 1.53 21.29 40.38
C LEU A 19 0.69 20.01 40.45
N ILE A 20 1.33 18.86 40.64
CA ILE A 20 0.64 17.56 40.82
C ILE A 20 -0.30 17.60 42.02
N ARG A 21 0.17 18.12 43.17
CA ARG A 21 -0.64 18.20 44.40
C ARG A 21 -1.82 19.16 44.29
N ARG A 22 -1.65 20.27 43.59
CA ARG A 22 -2.65 21.34 43.54
C ARG A 22 -3.59 21.25 42.35
N LYS A 23 -3.33 20.36 41.37
CA LYS A 23 -4.10 20.22 40.12
C LYS A 23 -4.42 21.58 39.49
N ARG A 24 -3.42 22.47 39.42
CA ARG A 24 -3.63 23.82 38.92
C ARG A 24 -3.73 23.80 37.41
N GLU A 25 -4.88 24.20 36.91
CA GLU A 25 -5.08 24.55 35.51
C GLU A 25 -4.57 25.97 35.28
N PHE A 26 -3.73 26.14 34.26
CA PHE A 26 -3.30 27.47 33.83
C PHE A 26 -4.14 27.86 32.61
N LYS A 27 -4.47 29.15 32.52
CA LYS A 27 -5.25 29.69 31.39
C LYS A 27 -4.38 30.25 30.26
N ASP A 28 -3.11 30.54 30.55
CA ASP A 28 -2.16 31.06 29.56
C ASP A 28 -1.29 29.92 29.00
N ARG A 29 -1.44 29.70 27.69
CA ARG A 29 -0.72 28.66 26.94
C ARG A 29 0.80 28.87 26.98
N ASN A 30 1.26 30.11 26.83
CA ASN A 30 2.70 30.40 26.80
C ASN A 30 3.34 30.13 28.16
N ALA A 31 2.71 30.57 29.24
CA ALA A 31 3.14 30.22 30.59
C ALA A 31 3.16 28.71 30.85
N MET A 32 2.18 27.95 30.34
CA MET A 32 2.17 26.49 30.48
C MET A 32 3.33 25.82 29.76
N ILE A 33 3.59 26.20 28.51
CA ILE A 33 4.69 25.65 27.72
C ILE A 33 6.03 25.95 28.39
N LEU A 34 6.24 27.19 28.86
CA LEU A 34 7.45 27.56 29.62
C LEU A 34 7.58 26.78 30.93
N THR A 35 6.45 26.55 31.63
CA THR A 35 6.42 25.75 32.85
C THR A 35 6.77 24.29 32.56
N LEU A 36 6.25 23.73 31.47
CA LEU A 36 6.58 22.38 31.02
C LEU A 36 8.07 22.29 30.66
N GLU A 37 8.57 23.22 29.84
CA GLU A 37 9.99 23.28 29.47
C GLU A 37 10.91 23.29 30.69
N TYR A 38 10.57 24.11 31.69
CA TYR A 38 11.28 24.15 32.95
C TYR A 38 11.17 22.84 33.73
N CYS A 39 9.98 22.24 33.82
CA CYS A 39 9.75 20.95 34.48
C CYS A 39 10.49 19.78 33.84
N LEU A 40 10.74 19.87 32.52
CA LEU A 40 11.52 18.89 31.76
C LEU A 40 13.03 19.22 31.77
N HIS A 41 13.46 20.37 32.30
CA HIS A 41 14.84 20.85 32.22
C HIS A 41 15.84 19.90 32.88
N ASP A 42 15.50 19.36 34.05
CA ASP A 42 16.34 18.46 34.85
C ASP A 42 16.22 16.97 34.46
N LEU A 43 15.49 16.65 33.39
CA LEU A 43 15.39 15.28 32.89
C LEU A 43 16.72 14.84 32.25
N GLN A 44 17.44 13.98 32.95
CA GLN A 44 18.60 13.27 32.45
C GLN A 44 18.23 11.84 32.03
N LYS A 45 19.07 11.19 31.20
CA LYS A 45 18.80 9.86 30.64
C LYS A 45 18.59 8.74 31.68
N SER A 46 18.92 8.98 32.94
CA SER A 46 18.81 8.01 34.05
C SER A 46 17.63 8.25 35.01
N LEU A 47 16.77 9.24 34.76
CA LEU A 47 15.66 9.55 35.69
C LEU A 47 14.48 8.58 35.54
N GLN A 48 13.92 8.16 36.68
CA GLN A 48 12.63 7.47 36.76
C GLN A 48 11.50 8.46 36.44
N PHE A 49 10.62 8.12 35.50
CA PHE A 49 9.51 8.97 35.05
C PHE A 49 8.39 9.14 36.08
N ASP A 50 8.49 8.47 37.24
CA ASP A 50 7.56 8.57 38.38
C ASP A 50 7.33 10.02 38.83
N CYS A 51 8.35 10.84 38.70
CA CYS A 51 8.30 12.26 39.04
C CYS A 51 7.52 13.13 38.05
N LEU A 52 7.11 12.59 36.90
CA LEU A 52 6.23 13.24 35.92
C LEU A 52 4.78 12.79 36.03
N CYS A 53 4.51 11.67 36.72
CA CYS A 53 3.16 11.10 36.80
C CYS A 53 2.18 12.09 37.44
N GLY A 54 1.04 12.32 36.78
CA GLY A 54 -0.01 13.25 37.20
C GLY A 54 0.30 14.72 36.91
N LEU A 55 1.35 15.06 36.15
CA LEU A 55 1.71 16.45 35.83
C LEU A 55 0.75 17.01 34.75
N PRO A 56 -0.15 17.96 35.06
CA PRO A 56 -1.20 18.42 34.15
C PRO A 56 -0.71 19.53 33.22
N LEU A 57 0.37 19.27 32.49
CA LEU A 57 1.04 20.27 31.65
C LEU A 57 1.22 19.85 30.20
N LEU A 58 0.77 18.65 29.79
CA LEU A 58 1.01 18.15 28.45
C LEU A 58 0.03 18.83 27.46
N PRO A 59 0.50 19.72 26.55
CA PRO A 59 -0.38 20.36 25.59
C PRO A 59 -0.82 19.36 24.52
N VAL A 60 -2.10 19.36 24.21
CA VAL A 60 -2.69 18.55 23.14
C VAL A 60 -3.25 19.42 22.02
N ALA A 61 -3.42 18.83 20.83
CA ALA A 61 -3.69 19.54 19.58
C ALA A 61 -5.07 20.20 19.53
N ASP A 62 -6.02 19.82 20.39
CA ASP A 62 -7.30 20.53 20.56
C ASP A 62 -7.17 21.86 21.34
N GLY A 63 -5.96 22.18 21.81
CA GLY A 63 -5.66 23.38 22.60
C GLY A 63 -5.86 23.20 24.11
N SER A 64 -6.30 22.02 24.55
CA SER A 64 -6.39 21.67 25.97
C SER A 64 -5.06 21.13 26.50
N PHE A 65 -5.03 20.79 27.79
CA PHE A 65 -3.88 20.23 28.46
C PHE A 65 -4.28 18.97 29.22
N THR A 66 -3.43 17.96 29.17
CA THR A 66 -3.63 16.68 29.85
C THR A 66 -2.50 16.37 30.83
N SER A 67 -2.70 15.38 31.69
CA SER A 67 -1.68 14.87 32.60
C SER A 67 -0.71 13.94 31.90
N ILE A 68 0.57 13.98 32.29
CA ILE A 68 1.52 12.93 31.94
C ILE A 68 1.32 11.80 32.94
N ASP A 69 0.86 10.64 32.47
CA ASP A 69 0.60 9.49 33.33
C ASP A 69 1.45 8.27 32.97
N MET A 70 1.52 7.31 33.88
CA MET A 70 2.21 6.04 33.67
C MET A 70 1.55 5.21 32.58
N LYS A 71 2.34 4.36 31.92
CA LYS A 71 1.80 3.45 30.92
C LYS A 71 0.63 2.62 31.48
N GLY A 72 -0.48 2.61 30.76
CA GLY A 72 -1.70 1.89 31.14
C GLY A 72 -2.64 2.67 32.08
N VAL A 73 -2.23 3.86 32.54
CA VAL A 73 -3.10 4.78 33.28
C VAL A 73 -3.67 5.81 32.30
N GLY A 74 -5.01 5.83 32.18
CA GLY A 74 -5.72 6.76 31.30
C GLY A 74 -5.62 6.41 29.82
N GLU A 75 -6.00 7.38 28.98
CA GLU A 75 -5.89 7.27 27.54
C GLU A 75 -4.45 7.49 27.07
N ARG A 76 -4.09 6.83 25.97
CA ARG A 76 -2.77 6.96 25.35
C ARG A 76 -2.68 8.30 24.62
N VAL A 77 -1.58 9.01 24.83
CA VAL A 77 -1.28 10.27 24.13
C VAL A 77 -0.19 10.00 23.09
N TYR A 78 -0.39 10.51 21.88
CA TYR A 78 0.49 10.30 20.75
C TYR A 78 1.36 11.52 20.51
N ILE A 79 2.65 11.28 20.30
CA ILE A 79 3.58 12.29 19.80
C ILE A 79 4.00 11.92 18.38
N ALA A 80 3.91 12.91 17.49
CA ALA A 80 4.24 12.78 16.08
C ALA A 80 5.73 13.02 15.82
N ARG A 81 6.32 12.23 14.91
CA ARG A 81 7.64 12.43 14.32
C ARG A 81 7.46 13.05 12.92
N GLY A 82 7.84 14.32 12.77
CA GLY A 82 7.74 15.03 11.49
C GLY A 82 6.29 15.24 11.03
N ASP A 83 5.98 14.87 9.79
CA ASP A 83 4.72 15.19 9.11
C ASP A 83 3.50 14.36 9.61
N GLU A 84 3.74 13.40 10.49
CA GLU A 84 2.74 12.57 11.18
C GLU A 84 1.62 13.38 11.84
N CYS A 85 1.93 14.62 12.26
CA CYS A 85 0.95 15.55 12.83
C CYS A 85 -0.26 15.75 11.92
N GLY A 86 -0.05 15.92 10.61
CA GLY A 86 -1.14 16.17 9.66
C GLY A 86 -2.09 14.96 9.51
N LEU A 87 -1.59 13.76 9.79
CA LEU A 87 -2.34 12.51 9.69
C LEU A 87 -3.40 12.38 10.80
N LEU A 88 -3.11 12.96 11.97
CA LEU A 88 -3.93 12.85 13.18
C LEU A 88 -4.72 14.11 13.54
N LYS A 89 -4.35 15.25 12.92
CA LYS A 89 -4.82 16.59 13.29
C LYS A 89 -6.34 16.74 13.26
N ASP A 90 -7.05 15.98 12.43
CA ASP A 90 -8.49 16.10 12.29
C ASP A 90 -9.27 14.97 13.00
N SER A 91 -8.56 14.04 13.64
CA SER A 91 -9.13 12.75 14.09
C SER A 91 -9.12 12.57 15.59
N ILE A 92 -7.97 12.86 16.22
CA ILE A 92 -7.71 12.55 17.62
C ILE A 92 -6.96 13.70 18.30
N THR A 93 -7.43 14.93 18.09
CA THR A 93 -6.82 16.16 18.60
C THR A 93 -6.61 16.15 20.12
N HIS A 94 -7.54 15.59 20.88
CA HIS A 94 -7.46 15.43 22.35
C HIS A 94 -6.42 14.40 22.82
N GLN A 95 -5.94 13.53 21.93
CA GLN A 95 -4.92 12.51 22.21
C GLN A 95 -3.60 12.78 21.49
N LEU A 96 -3.47 13.89 20.77
CA LEU A 96 -2.27 14.23 20.01
C LEU A 96 -1.53 15.37 20.73
N VAL A 97 -0.24 15.21 21.01
CA VAL A 97 0.60 16.30 21.52
C VAL A 97 0.62 17.44 20.50
N ASP A 98 0.43 18.67 20.97
CA ASP A 98 0.44 19.85 20.11
C ASP A 98 1.75 19.96 19.33
N CYS A 99 1.66 20.07 18.00
CA CYS A 99 2.81 20.16 17.11
C CYS A 99 3.46 21.54 17.08
N ALA A 100 2.84 22.56 17.70
CA ALA A 100 3.36 23.92 17.81
C ALA A 100 4.17 24.15 19.11
N ILE A 101 4.56 23.09 19.82
CA ILE A 101 5.46 23.20 20.98
C ILE A 101 6.91 23.49 20.57
N PRO A 102 7.72 24.11 21.44
CA PRO A 102 9.14 24.32 21.18
C PRO A 102 9.91 23.01 20.94
N GLU A 103 10.89 23.06 20.05
CA GLU A 103 11.70 21.89 19.64
C GLU A 103 12.36 21.17 20.82
N GLU A 104 12.89 21.92 21.80
CA GLU A 104 13.49 21.32 22.99
C GLU A 104 12.49 20.55 23.86
N VAL A 105 11.25 21.01 23.93
CA VAL A 105 10.16 20.32 24.64
C VAL A 105 9.78 19.06 23.86
N HIS A 106 9.59 19.19 22.54
CA HIS A 106 9.27 18.06 21.65
C HIS A 106 10.33 16.96 21.75
N ARG A 107 11.62 17.31 21.70
CA ARG A 107 12.75 16.37 21.82
C ARG A 107 12.72 15.59 23.14
N LYS A 108 12.38 16.24 24.25
CA LYS A 108 12.27 15.57 25.56
C LYS A 108 11.04 14.69 25.68
N LEU A 109 9.91 15.10 25.10
CA LEU A 109 8.72 14.26 25.02
C LEU A 109 8.95 13.04 24.13
N CYS A 110 9.71 13.19 23.04
CA CYS A 110 10.17 12.05 22.23
C CYS A 110 11.02 11.09 23.07
N TYR A 111 11.99 11.61 23.82
CA TYR A 111 12.78 10.78 24.73
C TYR A 111 11.91 10.02 25.75
N ILE A 112 10.92 10.69 26.34
CA ILE A 112 9.95 10.06 27.25
C ILE A 112 9.17 8.95 26.54
N ALA A 113 8.69 9.18 25.32
CA ALA A 113 7.96 8.21 24.53
C ALA A 113 8.81 6.99 24.14
N GLU A 114 10.12 7.16 23.89
CA GLU A 114 11.04 6.06 23.55
C GLU A 114 11.26 5.09 24.71
N THR A 115 11.20 5.58 25.95
CA THR A 115 11.40 4.74 27.14
C THR A 115 10.19 3.89 27.51
N ASP A 116 9.03 4.10 26.87
CA ASP A 116 7.80 3.32 27.06
C ASP A 116 7.31 3.24 28.53
N GLY A 117 7.74 4.18 29.38
CA GLY A 117 7.36 4.25 30.80
C GLY A 117 6.09 5.04 31.07
N THR A 118 5.68 5.91 30.14
CA THR A 118 4.48 6.76 30.27
C THR A 118 3.40 6.36 29.26
N HIS A 119 2.21 6.95 29.37
CA HIS A 119 1.17 6.81 28.36
C HIS A 119 1.45 7.59 27.05
N ILE A 120 2.56 8.36 27.00
CA ILE A 120 3.00 9.05 25.79
C ILE A 120 3.74 8.04 24.91
N SER A 121 3.33 7.92 23.66
CA SER A 121 3.92 6.97 22.73
C SER A 121 3.97 7.53 21.32
N PHE A 122 4.85 7.00 20.49
CA PHE A 122 4.81 7.28 19.06
C PHE A 122 3.60 6.62 18.41
N LEU A 123 3.24 7.15 17.25
CA LEU A 123 2.41 6.44 16.29
C LEU A 123 3.04 5.06 16.01
N SER A 124 2.20 4.02 16.08
CA SER A 124 2.61 2.64 15.80
C SER A 124 1.90 2.14 14.54
N CYS A 125 2.42 1.12 13.86
CA CYS A 125 1.80 0.55 12.66
C CYS A 125 0.35 0.08 12.90
N GLN A 126 0.05 -0.34 14.13
CA GLN A 126 -1.28 -0.84 14.53
C GLN A 126 -2.30 0.27 14.77
N LEU A 127 -1.85 1.52 14.89
CA LEU A 127 -2.72 2.65 15.19
C LEU A 127 -3.51 3.14 13.98
N PRO A 128 -2.93 3.25 12.76
CA PRO A 128 -3.69 3.53 11.55
C PRO A 128 -4.91 2.63 11.37
N GLU A 129 -4.85 1.30 11.59
CA GLU A 129 -6.05 0.44 11.49
C GLU A 129 -7.17 0.91 12.43
N LYS A 130 -6.84 1.30 13.67
CA LYS A 130 -7.79 1.83 14.65
C LYS A 130 -8.29 3.23 14.29
N LEU A 131 -7.45 4.03 13.66
CA LEU A 131 -7.80 5.38 13.19
C LEU A 131 -8.73 5.29 11.99
N LEU A 132 -8.50 4.37 11.06
CA LEU A 132 -9.36 4.15 9.89
C LEU A 132 -10.81 3.85 10.33
N VAL A 133 -11.00 3.04 11.38
CA VAL A 133 -12.34 2.78 11.97
C VAL A 133 -13.02 4.06 12.45
N LYS A 134 -12.26 5.01 13.02
CA LYS A 134 -12.81 6.29 13.52
C LYS A 134 -12.99 7.32 12.42
N LEU A 135 -12.18 7.26 11.37
CA LEU A 135 -12.05 8.29 10.35
C LEU A 135 -12.92 8.05 9.14
N HIS A 136 -13.17 6.79 8.81
CA HIS A 136 -13.90 6.44 7.61
C HIS A 136 -15.33 6.02 7.95
N PRO A 137 -16.25 6.21 6.99
CA PRO A 137 -17.58 5.63 7.08
C PRO A 137 -17.46 4.13 7.35
N VAL A 138 -18.32 3.60 8.22
CA VAL A 138 -18.28 2.18 8.63
C VAL A 138 -18.44 1.27 7.41
N GLU A 139 -19.13 1.76 6.38
CA GLU A 139 -19.37 1.09 5.11
C GLU A 139 -18.10 0.88 4.27
N TRP A 140 -17.01 1.59 4.58
CA TRP A 140 -15.73 1.40 3.89
C TRP A 140 -15.01 0.14 4.40
N GLN A 141 -15.24 -0.25 5.64
CA GLN A 141 -14.60 -1.44 6.18
C GLN A 141 -15.12 -2.68 5.42
N HIS A 142 -14.20 -3.44 4.82
CA HIS A 142 -14.48 -4.59 3.95
C HIS A 142 -15.10 -4.28 2.58
N ALA A 143 -15.26 -3.00 2.22
CA ALA A 143 -15.68 -2.65 0.87
C ALA A 143 -14.52 -2.87 -0.12
N GLN A 144 -14.76 -3.67 -1.16
CA GLN A 144 -13.77 -3.94 -2.20
C GLN A 144 -13.40 -2.68 -2.99
N GLN A 145 -14.40 -1.85 -3.27
CA GLN A 145 -14.26 -0.57 -3.96
C GLN A 145 -15.26 0.42 -3.40
N VAL A 146 -14.82 1.66 -3.21
CA VAL A 146 -15.66 2.78 -2.80
C VAL A 146 -15.46 3.95 -3.74
N ARG A 147 -16.55 4.65 -4.04
CA ARG A 147 -16.48 5.92 -4.75
C ARG A 147 -15.87 6.96 -3.81
N TRP A 148 -14.77 7.54 -4.24
CA TRP A 148 -13.99 8.49 -3.49
C TRP A 148 -14.12 9.89 -4.11
N THR A 149 -14.48 10.86 -3.27
CA THR A 149 -14.58 12.27 -3.62
C THR A 149 -13.83 13.07 -2.56
N PRO A 150 -12.58 13.49 -2.84
CA PRO A 150 -11.69 14.06 -1.82
C PRO A 150 -12.34 15.21 -1.05
N GLY A 151 -12.30 15.14 0.29
CA GLY A 151 -12.74 16.20 1.19
C GLY A 151 -14.25 16.41 1.28
N ILE A 152 -15.08 15.63 0.59
CA ILE A 152 -16.55 15.72 0.65
C ILE A 152 -17.09 14.59 1.54
N HIS A 153 -18.15 14.86 2.31
CA HIS A 153 -18.82 13.86 3.17
C HIS A 153 -17.88 13.14 4.17
N CYS A 154 -16.94 13.86 4.78
CA CYS A 154 -15.93 13.29 5.69
C CYS A 154 -15.00 12.25 5.05
N GLN A 155 -14.91 12.22 3.71
CA GLN A 155 -13.93 11.40 3.03
C GLN A 155 -12.54 12.04 3.09
N PRO A 156 -11.47 11.22 3.12
CA PRO A 156 -10.11 11.74 3.22
C PRO A 156 -9.79 12.63 2.03
N SER A 157 -9.08 13.73 2.30
CA SER A 157 -8.52 14.60 1.26
C SER A 157 -7.37 13.92 0.53
N GLU A 158 -6.97 14.51 -0.59
CA GLU A 158 -5.76 14.13 -1.32
C GLU A 158 -4.53 14.15 -0.41
N ASP A 159 -4.31 15.30 0.26
CA ASP A 159 -3.16 15.54 1.13
C ASP A 159 -3.09 14.54 2.28
N TRP A 160 -4.24 14.21 2.88
CA TRP A 160 -4.30 13.24 3.96
C TRP A 160 -3.90 11.83 3.49
N LEU A 161 -4.38 11.40 2.32
CA LEU A 161 -3.97 10.12 1.74
C LEU A 161 -2.49 10.10 1.42
N GLN A 162 -1.91 11.22 0.97
CA GLN A 162 -0.47 11.31 0.74
C GLN A 162 0.33 11.17 2.04
N LEU A 163 -0.11 11.80 3.12
CA LEU A 163 0.50 11.64 4.45
C LEU A 163 0.39 10.20 4.96
N LEU A 164 -0.79 9.58 4.82
CA LEU A 164 -0.98 8.17 5.17
C LEU A 164 0.03 7.30 4.42
N ARG A 165 0.22 7.52 3.13
CA ARG A 165 1.16 6.73 2.31
C ARG A 165 2.60 6.89 2.75
N ASN A 166 3.05 8.13 2.99
CA ASN A 166 4.40 8.40 3.46
C ASN A 166 4.66 7.71 4.82
N TYR A 167 3.65 7.71 5.69
CA TYR A 167 3.69 7.00 6.96
C TYR A 167 3.77 5.49 6.79
N LEU A 168 2.90 4.91 5.94
CA LEU A 168 2.92 3.48 5.63
C LEU A 168 4.27 3.04 5.08
N LYS A 169 4.87 3.83 4.18
CA LYS A 169 6.21 3.59 3.62
C LYS A 169 7.30 3.56 4.68
N SER A 170 7.25 4.49 5.64
CA SER A 170 8.35 4.73 6.56
C SER A 170 8.29 3.86 7.81
N TYR A 171 7.08 3.46 8.22
CA TYR A 171 6.86 2.88 9.54
C TYR A 171 6.12 1.55 9.53
N CYS A 172 5.51 1.11 8.43
CA CYS A 172 4.78 -0.16 8.40
C CYS A 172 5.53 -1.20 7.56
N ASP A 173 5.95 -2.31 8.17
CA ASP A 173 6.61 -3.40 7.43
C ASP A 173 5.63 -4.27 6.65
N ASP A 174 4.35 -4.28 7.04
CA ASP A 174 3.31 -5.13 6.43
C ASP A 174 2.06 -4.34 6.10
N LEU A 175 1.66 -4.38 4.82
CA LEU A 175 0.45 -3.73 4.34
C LEU A 175 -0.80 -4.62 4.51
N ILE A 176 -0.66 -5.92 4.83
CA ILE A 176 -1.77 -6.86 5.00
C ILE A 176 -2.73 -6.40 6.10
N MET A 177 -2.25 -5.69 7.13
CA MET A 177 -3.14 -5.14 8.17
C MET A 177 -4.16 -4.12 7.62
N PHE A 178 -3.85 -3.48 6.48
CA PHE A 178 -4.75 -2.57 5.77
C PHE A 178 -5.59 -3.26 4.70
N SER A 179 -5.46 -4.59 4.56
CA SER A 179 -6.20 -5.36 3.57
C SER A 179 -7.71 -5.31 3.77
N LYS A 180 -8.25 -4.79 4.88
CA LYS A 180 -9.69 -4.61 5.09
C LYS A 180 -10.22 -3.24 4.62
N TRP A 181 -9.34 -2.34 4.22
CA TRP A 181 -9.68 -0.95 3.98
C TRP A 181 -9.39 -0.52 2.54
N PRO A 182 -10.32 0.18 1.87
CA PRO A 182 -10.10 0.74 0.56
C PRO A 182 -9.29 2.03 0.66
N ILE A 183 -7.96 1.89 0.75
CA ILE A 183 -7.02 3.02 0.83
C ILE A 183 -6.16 3.19 -0.43
N PHE A 184 -6.24 2.25 -1.38
CA PHE A 184 -5.47 2.27 -2.62
C PHE A 184 -6.32 2.88 -3.72
N ARG A 185 -5.78 3.79 -4.51
CA ARG A 185 -6.57 4.40 -5.59
C ARG A 185 -6.47 3.59 -6.86
N VAL A 186 -7.62 3.44 -7.51
CA VAL A 186 -7.76 2.90 -8.86
C VAL A 186 -8.59 3.90 -9.64
N GLY A 187 -8.02 4.47 -10.71
CA GLY A 187 -8.67 5.53 -11.48
C GLY A 187 -8.75 6.88 -10.73
N ASP A 188 -9.65 7.76 -11.18
CA ASP A 188 -9.78 9.15 -10.69
C ASP A 188 -10.70 9.27 -9.45
N ASP A 189 -11.70 8.40 -9.32
CA ASP A 189 -12.81 8.59 -8.37
C ASP A 189 -13.08 7.37 -7.50
N SER A 190 -12.13 6.42 -7.43
CA SER A 190 -12.33 5.16 -6.72
C SER A 190 -11.13 4.79 -5.85
N LEU A 191 -11.44 4.35 -4.63
CA LEU A 191 -10.51 3.67 -3.74
C LEU A 191 -10.88 2.19 -3.68
N VAL A 192 -9.89 1.32 -3.68
CA VAL A 192 -10.04 -0.13 -3.59
C VAL A 192 -9.29 -0.66 -2.39
N GLN A 193 -9.86 -1.73 -1.84
CA GLN A 193 -9.21 -2.55 -0.84
C GLN A 193 -7.94 -3.13 -1.43
N LEU A 194 -6.92 -3.30 -0.58
CA LEU A 194 -5.72 -4.04 -0.93
C LEU A 194 -6.15 -5.43 -1.43
N PRO A 195 -6.09 -5.69 -2.74
CA PRO A 195 -6.82 -6.83 -3.25
C PRO A 195 -6.00 -8.07 -2.89
N GLN A 196 -6.63 -8.99 -2.17
CA GLN A 196 -6.07 -10.34 -1.96
C GLN A 196 -5.91 -11.09 -3.30
N LYS A 197 -6.60 -10.61 -4.34
CA LYS A 197 -6.52 -11.12 -5.71
C LYS A 197 -5.58 -10.23 -6.51
N LEU A 198 -4.61 -10.83 -7.17
CA LEU A 198 -3.56 -10.17 -7.95
C LEU A 198 -4.11 -9.57 -9.26
N ASN A 199 -5.31 -8.98 -9.28
CA ASN A 199 -5.97 -8.44 -10.47
C ASN A 199 -5.64 -6.98 -10.76
N VAL A 200 -4.72 -6.38 -10.00
CA VAL A 200 -4.23 -5.02 -10.23
C VAL A 200 -2.89 -5.09 -10.97
N ILE A 201 -2.76 -4.32 -12.04
CA ILE A 201 -1.54 -4.18 -12.82
C ILE A 201 -1.09 -2.71 -12.90
N ARG A 202 0.22 -2.46 -12.93
CA ARG A 202 0.75 -1.11 -13.14
C ARG A 202 0.38 -0.57 -14.52
N ASN A 203 -0.02 0.69 -14.60
CA ASN A 203 -0.37 1.34 -15.87
C ASN A 203 0.87 1.83 -16.64
N ASP A 204 1.68 0.93 -17.21
CA ASP A 204 2.99 1.28 -17.78
C ASP A 204 3.00 1.58 -19.29
N GLY A 205 2.09 2.45 -19.75
CA GLY A 205 2.07 2.88 -21.15
C GLY A 205 1.63 1.78 -22.11
N TRP A 206 0.55 1.07 -21.76
CA TRP A 206 -0.06 0.03 -22.58
C TRP A 206 -0.48 0.55 -23.97
N SER A 207 -0.38 -0.30 -25.00
CA SER A 207 -1.02 -0.01 -26.29
C SER A 207 -2.53 0.04 -26.13
N GLU A 208 -3.23 0.80 -26.98
CA GLU A 208 -4.70 0.98 -26.89
C GLU A 208 -5.45 -0.36 -26.86
N LYS A 209 -5.03 -1.30 -27.72
CA LYS A 209 -5.59 -2.66 -27.78
C LYS A 209 -5.32 -3.45 -26.50
N MET A 210 -4.09 -3.41 -25.98
CA MET A 210 -3.75 -4.10 -24.74
C MET A 210 -4.51 -3.51 -23.54
N TYR A 211 -4.62 -2.18 -23.48
CA TYR A 211 -5.40 -1.49 -22.45
C TYR A 211 -6.88 -1.91 -22.51
N SER A 212 -7.50 -1.82 -23.70
CA SER A 212 -8.89 -2.24 -23.92
C SER A 212 -9.12 -3.70 -23.52
N LEU A 213 -8.21 -4.62 -23.90
CA LEU A 213 -8.28 -6.02 -23.50
C LEU A 213 -8.24 -6.20 -21.99
N LEU A 214 -7.26 -5.59 -21.32
CA LEU A 214 -7.09 -5.68 -19.88
C LEU A 214 -8.32 -5.15 -19.13
N VAL A 215 -8.93 -4.05 -19.60
CA VAL A 215 -10.20 -3.55 -19.04
C VAL A 215 -11.33 -4.58 -19.21
N LYS A 216 -11.48 -5.17 -20.40
CA LYS A 216 -12.55 -6.14 -20.69
C LYS A 216 -12.45 -7.40 -19.84
N VAL A 217 -11.23 -7.87 -19.56
CA VAL A 217 -11.02 -9.01 -18.66
C VAL A 217 -11.07 -8.61 -17.18
N ILE A 218 -11.49 -7.39 -16.84
CA ILE A 218 -11.69 -6.89 -15.47
C ILE A 218 -10.36 -6.68 -14.70
N CYS A 219 -9.29 -6.32 -15.41
CA CYS A 219 -8.05 -5.85 -14.76
C CYS A 219 -8.25 -4.44 -14.21
N LEU A 220 -7.69 -4.19 -13.03
CA LEU A 220 -7.63 -2.86 -12.44
C LEU A 220 -6.24 -2.25 -12.68
N PHE A 221 -6.21 -0.96 -13.01
CA PHE A 221 -4.95 -0.25 -13.26
C PHE A 221 -4.55 0.60 -12.06
N LEU A 222 -3.34 0.37 -11.55
CA LEU A 222 -2.72 1.30 -10.61
C LEU A 222 -2.19 2.50 -11.39
N ARG A 223 -2.59 3.72 -11.00
CA ARG A 223 -2.06 4.94 -11.59
C ARG A 223 -0.62 5.22 -11.14
N HIS A 224 0.17 5.76 -12.07
CA HIS A 224 1.59 6.07 -11.89
C HIS A 224 1.89 7.26 -10.98
N ASP A 225 0.93 8.17 -10.80
CA ASP A 225 1.07 9.36 -9.95
C ASP A 225 1.03 9.06 -8.45
N LEU A 226 0.69 7.83 -8.07
CA LEU A 226 0.35 7.46 -6.70
C LEU A 226 1.19 6.29 -6.17
N LEU A 227 2.37 6.06 -6.75
CA LEU A 227 3.29 4.97 -6.41
C LEU A 227 3.62 4.99 -4.90
N LEU A 228 2.91 4.15 -4.14
CA LEU A 228 3.36 3.65 -2.86
C LEU A 228 4.63 2.83 -3.13
N ASP A 229 5.77 3.50 -3.08
CA ASP A 229 7.08 2.86 -3.16
C ASP A 229 7.34 2.10 -1.86
N HIS A 230 6.67 0.96 -1.73
CA HIS A 230 6.70 0.06 -0.58
C HIS A 230 7.16 -1.32 -1.05
N PRO A 231 8.17 -1.95 -0.41
CA PRO A 231 8.74 -3.22 -0.87
C PRO A 231 7.72 -4.35 -1.06
N LYS A 232 6.69 -4.40 -0.20
CA LYS A 232 5.60 -5.40 -0.31
C LYS A 232 4.47 -5.04 -1.29
N LEU A 233 4.51 -3.89 -1.98
CA LEU A 233 3.46 -3.55 -2.94
C LEU A 233 3.42 -4.54 -4.11
N GLU A 234 4.58 -5.09 -4.49
CA GLU A 234 4.70 -6.11 -5.54
C GLU A 234 3.94 -7.41 -5.21
N CYS A 235 3.64 -7.65 -3.93
CA CYS A 235 2.80 -8.78 -3.52
C CYS A 235 1.32 -8.59 -3.88
N PHE A 236 0.90 -7.38 -4.25
CA PHE A 236 -0.50 -7.03 -4.47
C PHE A 236 -0.76 -6.42 -5.85
N VAL A 237 0.27 -5.77 -6.41
CA VAL A 237 0.19 -5.13 -7.73
C VAL A 237 1.19 -5.80 -8.65
N GLN A 238 0.67 -6.37 -9.73
CA GLN A 238 1.48 -6.99 -10.77
C GLN A 238 2.21 -5.92 -11.59
N SER A 239 3.47 -6.23 -11.94
CA SER A 239 4.25 -5.41 -12.86
C SER A 239 3.68 -5.50 -14.28
N ALA A 240 4.00 -4.52 -15.12
CA ALA A 240 3.62 -4.50 -16.53
C ALA A 240 4.47 -5.47 -17.38
N THR A 241 4.67 -6.69 -16.89
CA THR A 241 5.44 -7.77 -17.51
C THR A 241 4.51 -8.89 -17.97
N ALA A 242 4.99 -9.78 -18.82
CA ALA A 242 4.22 -10.98 -19.18
C ALA A 242 3.85 -11.82 -17.96
N ARG A 243 4.79 -12.01 -17.02
CA ARG A 243 4.52 -12.67 -15.73
C ARG A 243 3.36 -12.02 -14.99
N GLY A 244 3.39 -10.69 -14.86
CA GLY A 244 2.36 -9.92 -14.18
C GLY A 244 0.98 -10.06 -14.84
N VAL A 245 0.93 -9.95 -16.17
CA VAL A 245 -0.30 -10.14 -16.96
C VAL A 245 -0.87 -11.55 -16.77
N LEU A 246 -0.04 -12.59 -16.84
CA LEU A 246 -0.48 -13.98 -16.68
C LEU A 246 -0.99 -14.25 -15.25
N ASN A 247 -0.35 -13.66 -14.23
CA ASN A 247 -0.83 -13.72 -12.84
C ASN A 247 -2.19 -13.06 -12.67
N VAL A 248 -2.41 -11.92 -13.31
CA VAL A 248 -3.72 -11.25 -13.31
C VAL A 248 -4.79 -12.15 -13.93
N PHE A 249 -4.52 -12.72 -15.10
CA PHE A 249 -5.46 -13.61 -15.77
C PHE A 249 -5.81 -14.83 -14.93
N LEU A 250 -4.82 -15.46 -14.30
CA LEU A 250 -5.07 -16.58 -13.40
C LEU A 250 -5.86 -16.13 -12.15
N ALA A 251 -5.55 -14.97 -11.57
CA ALA A 251 -6.27 -14.45 -10.40
C ALA A 251 -7.76 -14.16 -10.70
N ILE A 252 -8.07 -13.78 -11.94
CA ILE A 252 -9.44 -13.52 -12.40
C ILE A 252 -10.16 -14.83 -12.77
N ALA A 253 -9.50 -15.71 -13.51
CA ALA A 253 -10.05 -17.00 -13.92
C ALA A 253 -10.18 -18.01 -12.76
N LEU A 254 -9.43 -17.80 -11.67
CA LEU A 254 -9.26 -18.66 -10.49
C LEU A 254 -8.53 -19.99 -10.77
N GLU A 255 -8.69 -20.54 -11.98
CA GLU A 255 -8.11 -21.80 -12.42
C GLU A 255 -7.61 -21.68 -13.87
N PRO A 256 -6.48 -22.32 -14.24
CA PRO A 256 -5.94 -22.25 -15.60
C PRO A 256 -6.96 -22.65 -16.69
N GLN A 257 -7.81 -23.64 -16.41
CA GLN A 257 -8.79 -24.17 -17.37
C GLN A 257 -9.90 -23.17 -17.72
N LYS A 258 -10.11 -22.16 -16.88
CA LYS A 258 -11.15 -21.13 -17.07
C LYS A 258 -10.63 -19.88 -17.78
N ILE A 259 -9.33 -19.81 -18.08
CA ILE A 259 -8.69 -18.63 -18.66
C ILE A 259 -9.27 -18.29 -20.02
N GLU A 260 -9.55 -19.26 -20.87
CA GLU A 260 -10.17 -19.00 -22.18
C GLU A 260 -11.51 -18.25 -22.05
N GLY A 261 -12.27 -18.53 -20.98
CA GLY A 261 -13.57 -17.92 -20.71
C GLY A 261 -13.52 -16.44 -20.31
N ILE A 262 -12.37 -15.87 -19.93
CA ILE A 262 -12.29 -14.43 -19.60
C ILE A 262 -12.18 -13.56 -20.86
N PHE A 263 -11.91 -14.16 -22.02
CA PHE A 263 -11.68 -13.45 -23.30
C PHE A 263 -12.91 -13.41 -24.23
N ILE A 264 -14.12 -13.65 -23.71
CA ILE A 264 -15.36 -13.72 -24.52
C ILE A 264 -15.61 -12.43 -25.32
N ASP A 265 -15.31 -11.28 -24.73
CA ASP A 265 -15.52 -9.96 -25.35
C ASP A 265 -14.26 -9.39 -26.05
N ALA A 266 -13.19 -10.19 -26.13
CA ALA A 266 -11.95 -9.80 -26.78
C ALA A 266 -12.10 -9.89 -28.31
N SER A 267 -11.66 -8.85 -29.00
CA SER A 267 -11.53 -8.84 -30.45
C SER A 267 -10.27 -9.56 -30.90
N GLU A 268 -10.26 -10.05 -32.14
CA GLU A 268 -9.07 -10.68 -32.73
C GLU A 268 -7.85 -9.74 -32.68
N GLY A 269 -8.05 -8.45 -32.95
CA GLY A 269 -6.98 -7.46 -32.91
C GLY A 269 -6.36 -7.32 -31.51
N GLU A 270 -7.16 -7.41 -30.45
CA GLU A 270 -6.68 -7.38 -29.07
C GLU A 270 -5.92 -8.67 -28.70
N LEU A 271 -6.40 -9.83 -29.16
CA LEU A 271 -5.74 -11.11 -28.91
C LEU A 271 -4.41 -11.24 -29.69
N HIS A 272 -4.30 -10.70 -30.89
CA HIS A 272 -3.03 -10.58 -31.62
C HIS A 272 -2.04 -9.67 -30.88
N GLU A 273 -2.52 -8.54 -30.33
CA GLU A 273 -1.67 -7.68 -29.50
C GLU A 273 -1.16 -8.42 -28.26
N LEU A 274 -2.04 -9.18 -27.59
CA LEU A 274 -1.65 -10.03 -26.45
C LEU A 274 -0.64 -11.09 -26.86
N ARG A 275 -0.84 -11.77 -28.00
CA ARG A 275 0.11 -12.74 -28.57
C ARG A 275 1.49 -12.14 -28.75
N SER A 276 1.52 -11.01 -29.47
CA SER A 276 2.74 -10.23 -29.74
C SER A 276 3.40 -9.75 -28.45
N PHE A 277 2.64 -9.46 -27.39
CA PHE A 277 3.17 -9.06 -26.09
C PHE A 277 3.76 -10.24 -25.30
N ILE A 278 3.02 -11.34 -25.14
CA ILE A 278 3.37 -12.50 -24.30
C ILE A 278 4.50 -13.32 -24.92
N LEU A 279 4.54 -13.47 -26.24
CA LEU A 279 5.51 -14.34 -26.92
C LEU A 279 6.85 -13.67 -27.23
N LYS A 280 7.14 -12.48 -26.67
CA LYS A 280 8.44 -11.82 -26.80
C LYS A 280 9.54 -12.61 -26.09
N THR A 281 10.66 -12.82 -26.79
CA THR A 281 11.80 -13.61 -26.27
C THR A 281 12.31 -13.13 -24.91
N LYS A 282 12.33 -11.81 -24.68
CA LYS A 282 12.82 -11.21 -23.42
C LYS A 282 12.16 -11.76 -22.17
N TRP A 283 10.88 -12.15 -22.25
CA TRP A 283 10.14 -12.67 -21.09
C TRP A 283 10.54 -14.08 -20.71
N PHE A 284 11.07 -14.86 -21.65
CA PHE A 284 11.50 -16.24 -21.40
C PHE A 284 12.99 -16.30 -21.03
N SER A 285 13.81 -15.38 -21.53
CA SER A 285 15.25 -15.35 -21.29
C SER A 285 15.66 -14.80 -19.93
N GLU A 286 14.83 -13.99 -19.29
CA GLU A 286 15.12 -13.31 -18.02
C GLU A 286 14.53 -14.05 -16.79
N GLU A 287 14.20 -15.34 -16.91
CA GLU A 287 13.56 -16.17 -15.86
C GLU A 287 12.26 -15.56 -15.26
N GLN A 288 11.61 -14.65 -15.99
CA GLN A 288 10.35 -14.03 -15.57
C GLN A 288 9.19 -15.04 -15.62
N ILE A 289 9.26 -16.03 -16.51
CA ILE A 289 8.21 -17.02 -16.76
C ILE A 289 8.70 -18.41 -16.35
N ASP A 290 7.97 -19.05 -15.43
CA ASP A 290 8.21 -20.44 -14.99
C ASP A 290 7.17 -21.42 -15.59
N ASP A 291 7.27 -22.71 -15.26
CA ASP A 291 6.39 -23.76 -15.78
C ASP A 291 4.89 -23.51 -15.54
N THR A 292 4.53 -22.84 -14.43
CA THR A 292 3.13 -22.50 -14.14
C THR A 292 2.62 -21.45 -15.13
N HIS A 293 3.46 -20.46 -15.45
CA HIS A 293 3.15 -19.44 -16.45
C HIS A 293 3.11 -20.03 -17.85
N ILE A 294 3.97 -20.99 -18.17
CA ILE A 294 3.91 -21.74 -19.44
C ILE A 294 2.57 -22.46 -19.58
N GLU A 295 2.07 -23.06 -18.51
CA GLU A 295 0.76 -23.72 -18.53
C GLU A 295 -0.38 -22.71 -18.73
N ILE A 296 -0.32 -21.54 -18.07
CA ILE A 296 -1.27 -20.45 -18.31
C ILE A 296 -1.27 -20.03 -19.78
N ILE A 297 -0.09 -19.87 -20.40
CA ILE A 297 0.03 -19.46 -21.79
C ILE A 297 -0.69 -20.43 -22.72
N LYS A 298 -0.63 -21.75 -22.46
CA LYS A 298 -1.33 -22.76 -23.27
C LYS A 298 -2.85 -22.62 -23.23
N HIS A 299 -3.42 -22.06 -22.17
CA HIS A 299 -4.84 -21.81 -22.05
C HIS A 299 -5.31 -20.51 -22.71
N LEU A 300 -4.39 -19.65 -23.18
CA LEU A 300 -4.74 -18.40 -23.83
C LEU A 300 -5.26 -18.64 -25.26
N PRO A 301 -6.37 -18.00 -25.67
CA PRO A 301 -6.88 -18.07 -27.05
C PRO A 301 -6.11 -17.11 -27.97
N ILE A 302 -4.79 -17.31 -28.08
CA ILE A 302 -3.89 -16.43 -28.85
C ILE A 302 -3.19 -17.16 -29.99
N PHE A 303 -3.37 -18.47 -30.12
CA PHE A 303 -2.69 -19.26 -31.14
C PHE A 303 -3.54 -19.37 -32.39
N GLU A 304 -3.01 -18.86 -33.49
CA GLU A 304 -3.74 -18.79 -34.75
C GLU A 304 -3.65 -20.10 -35.52
N SER A 305 -4.80 -20.66 -35.89
CA SER A 305 -4.88 -21.82 -36.79
C SER A 305 -4.59 -21.42 -38.24
N TYR A 306 -3.97 -22.33 -39.00
CA TYR A 306 -3.59 -22.06 -40.38
C TYR A 306 -4.78 -21.78 -41.30
N LYS A 307 -5.78 -22.67 -41.32
CA LYS A 307 -6.87 -22.64 -42.31
C LYS A 307 -7.97 -21.66 -41.94
N SER A 308 -8.57 -21.82 -40.76
CA SER A 308 -9.70 -21.00 -40.33
C SER A 308 -9.29 -19.63 -39.82
N ARG A 309 -7.99 -19.39 -39.59
CA ARG A 309 -7.45 -18.15 -39.01
C ARG A 309 -8.00 -17.86 -37.60
N LYS A 310 -8.69 -18.83 -36.99
CA LYS A 310 -9.25 -18.69 -35.65
C LYS A 310 -8.14 -18.78 -34.62
N LEU A 311 -8.21 -17.90 -33.63
CA LEU A 311 -7.39 -17.94 -32.44
C LEU A 311 -7.96 -18.97 -31.46
N VAL A 312 -7.10 -19.87 -30.99
CA VAL A 312 -7.48 -21.01 -30.14
C VAL A 312 -6.49 -21.18 -28.99
N SER A 313 -6.93 -21.88 -27.94
CA SER A 313 -6.07 -22.39 -26.88
C SER A 313 -5.36 -23.69 -27.29
N LEU A 314 -4.22 -23.99 -26.67
CA LEU A 314 -3.50 -25.25 -26.83
C LEU A 314 -4.04 -26.37 -25.94
N SER A 315 -4.96 -26.06 -25.01
CA SER A 315 -5.53 -27.03 -24.09
C SER A 315 -6.58 -27.96 -24.70
N SER A 316 -7.17 -27.59 -25.84
CA SER A 316 -8.33 -28.30 -26.42
C SER A 316 -7.97 -29.41 -27.41
N ALA A 317 -6.77 -29.41 -28.00
CA ALA A 317 -6.31 -30.46 -28.94
C ALA A 317 -4.79 -30.40 -29.19
N ILE A 318 -4.19 -31.51 -29.62
CA ILE A 318 -2.79 -31.53 -30.08
C ILE A 318 -2.68 -30.66 -31.34
N LYS A 319 -1.91 -29.57 -31.24
CA LYS A 319 -1.61 -28.67 -32.34
C LYS A 319 -0.14 -28.78 -32.72
N TRP A 320 0.14 -28.75 -34.03
CA TRP A 320 1.49 -28.81 -34.58
C TRP A 320 1.89 -27.45 -35.12
N LEU A 321 3.19 -27.15 -35.13
CA LEU A 321 3.70 -26.02 -35.90
C LEU A 321 3.66 -26.36 -37.39
N GLY A 322 3.35 -25.36 -38.22
CA GLY A 322 3.43 -25.49 -39.67
C GLY A 322 4.84 -25.87 -40.12
N PRO A 323 5.04 -27.00 -40.83
CA PRO A 323 6.36 -27.40 -41.33
C PRO A 323 6.87 -26.43 -42.39
N THR A 324 8.18 -26.12 -42.34
CA THR A 324 8.82 -25.22 -43.29
C THR A 324 8.84 -25.82 -44.70
N GLY A 325 8.41 -25.03 -45.70
CA GLY A 325 8.44 -25.41 -47.11
C GLY A 325 7.28 -26.28 -47.58
N VAL A 326 6.21 -26.41 -46.78
CA VAL A 326 4.94 -27.04 -47.20
C VAL A 326 3.96 -25.94 -47.64
N SER A 327 3.21 -26.19 -48.71
CA SER A 327 2.18 -25.24 -49.17
C SER A 327 1.12 -25.01 -48.08
N GLU A 328 0.75 -23.75 -47.85
CA GLU A 328 -0.26 -23.37 -46.86
C GLU A 328 -1.61 -24.06 -47.13
N ASP A 329 -1.92 -24.36 -48.39
CA ASP A 329 -3.16 -25.05 -48.80
C ASP A 329 -3.29 -26.48 -48.23
N LEU A 330 -2.16 -27.09 -47.85
CA LEU A 330 -2.12 -28.44 -47.27
C LEU A 330 -2.27 -28.43 -45.74
N LEU A 331 -2.23 -27.25 -45.11
CA LEU A 331 -2.30 -27.09 -43.66
C LEU A 331 -3.75 -26.84 -43.24
N ASN A 332 -4.25 -27.70 -42.34
CA ASN A 332 -5.58 -27.57 -41.75
C ASN A 332 -5.52 -26.91 -40.36
N ASP A 333 -6.66 -26.89 -39.66
CA ASP A 333 -6.77 -26.26 -38.33
C ASP A 333 -5.98 -26.98 -37.22
N ASN A 334 -5.35 -28.13 -37.49
CA ASN A 334 -4.44 -28.77 -36.54
C ASN A 334 -3.04 -28.15 -36.55
N PHE A 335 -2.76 -27.27 -37.51
CA PHE A 335 -1.51 -26.54 -37.62
C PHE A 335 -1.67 -25.10 -37.15
N LEU A 336 -0.66 -24.60 -36.43
CA LEU A 336 -0.59 -23.22 -35.97
C LEU A 336 0.31 -22.41 -36.90
N ARG A 337 -0.17 -21.22 -37.22
CA ARG A 337 0.60 -20.20 -37.92
C ARG A 337 1.40 -19.39 -36.91
N THR A 338 2.63 -19.05 -37.28
CA THR A 338 3.50 -18.13 -36.54
C THR A 338 3.63 -16.81 -37.30
N GLU A 339 3.71 -15.69 -36.60
CA GLU A 339 3.87 -14.34 -37.17
C GLU A 339 5.33 -14.06 -37.54
N SER A 340 6.28 -14.77 -36.92
CA SER A 340 7.71 -14.60 -37.15
C SER A 340 8.51 -15.87 -36.86
N GLU A 341 9.73 -15.96 -37.41
CA GLU A 341 10.68 -17.03 -37.09
C GLU A 341 11.07 -17.03 -35.61
N THR A 342 11.21 -15.85 -35.00
CA THR A 342 11.53 -15.71 -33.57
C THR A 342 10.43 -16.28 -32.69
N GLU A 343 9.18 -16.03 -33.05
CA GLU A 343 8.05 -16.63 -32.37
C GLU A 343 8.03 -18.16 -32.52
N GLN A 344 8.25 -18.68 -33.73
CA GLN A 344 8.34 -20.12 -33.98
C GLN A 344 9.42 -20.78 -33.11
N VAL A 345 10.59 -20.14 -32.98
CA VAL A 345 11.66 -20.61 -32.09
C VAL A 345 11.21 -20.59 -30.62
N ASN A 346 10.53 -19.53 -30.18
CA ASN A 346 10.03 -19.42 -28.81
C ASN A 346 8.98 -20.52 -28.51
N MET A 347 8.06 -20.77 -29.43
CA MET A 347 7.04 -21.82 -29.28
C MET A 347 7.66 -23.22 -29.22
N LYS A 348 8.68 -23.51 -30.04
CA LYS A 348 9.42 -24.78 -29.96
C LYS A 348 10.16 -24.92 -28.64
N ARG A 349 10.91 -23.88 -28.26
CA ARG A 349 11.83 -23.92 -27.13
C ARG A 349 11.13 -23.91 -25.77
N TYR A 350 10.10 -23.07 -25.61
CA TYR A 350 9.48 -22.82 -24.31
C TYR A 350 8.11 -23.46 -24.16
N LEU A 351 7.32 -23.58 -25.24
CA LEU A 351 6.00 -24.20 -25.19
C LEU A 351 6.01 -25.70 -25.57
N GLY A 352 7.18 -26.23 -25.96
CA GLY A 352 7.34 -27.64 -26.34
C GLY A 352 6.65 -28.03 -27.63
N MET A 353 6.33 -27.05 -28.49
CA MET A 353 5.60 -27.27 -29.73
C MET A 353 6.48 -27.99 -30.76
N LYS A 354 5.89 -28.96 -31.47
CA LYS A 354 6.61 -29.80 -32.44
C LYS A 354 6.15 -29.52 -33.85
N GLU A 355 7.06 -29.73 -34.79
CA GLU A 355 6.73 -29.88 -36.20
C GLU A 355 6.59 -31.37 -36.52
N PRO A 356 5.71 -31.75 -37.47
CA PRO A 356 5.68 -33.10 -37.97
C PRO A 356 7.04 -33.44 -38.60
N THR A 357 7.59 -34.59 -38.22
CA THR A 357 8.85 -35.08 -38.79
C THR A 357 8.62 -35.48 -40.24
N LYS A 358 9.52 -35.07 -41.15
CA LYS A 358 9.52 -35.61 -42.52
C LYS A 358 9.89 -37.09 -42.42
N VAL A 359 8.97 -37.98 -42.77
CA VAL A 359 9.19 -39.43 -42.88
C VAL A 359 9.72 -39.75 -44.27
#